data_AF-A0A5Q0GKS7-F1
#
_entry.id   AF-A0A5Q0GKS7-F1
#
_cell.length_a   1.000
_cell.length_b   1.000
_cell.length_c   1.000
_cell.angle_alpha   90.00
_cell.angle_beta   90.00
_cell.angle_gamma   90.00
#
_symmetry.space_group_name_H-M   'P 1'
#
loop_
_entity.id
_entity.type
_entity.pdbx_description
1 polymer ?
#
loop_
_entity_poly.entity_id
_entity_poly.type
_entity_poly.pdbx_seq_one_letter_code
_entity_poly.pdbx_strand_id
1 'polypeptide(L)'
;MKLNNCVPSVSSSVSPLSQSFDSTIKKYSISAKKLSSETRVSENHISEFRRGKCDVSTTVLSKLLDGMETLAPGAKQYFCYLMSGHQQSSSLKQSLVEIIQVADEDELLDAMGAIANRFRHLRAFGVAESEYESSTHLKLLKAKHL
;
A
#
# COMPACT_ATOMS: atom_id res chain seq x y z
N MET A 1 26.85 5.45 -32.15
CA MET A 1 27.52 4.96 -30.92
C MET A 1 26.46 4.45 -29.96
N LYS A 2 26.49 3.17 -29.57
CA LYS A 2 25.55 2.55 -28.61
C LYS A 2 26.21 2.57 -27.24
N LEU A 3 25.77 3.45 -26.35
CA LEU A 3 26.19 3.46 -24.95
C LEU A 3 25.35 2.43 -24.19
N ASN A 4 25.90 1.23 -24.04
CA ASN A 4 25.30 0.16 -23.24
C ASN A 4 25.74 0.34 -21.77
N ASN A 5 24.98 1.13 -21.01
CA ASN A 5 25.17 1.23 -19.56
C ASN A 5 24.31 0.15 -18.88
N CYS A 6 24.83 -1.07 -18.84
CA CYS A 6 24.21 -2.19 -18.15
C CYS A 6 25.23 -2.67 -17.10
N VAL A 7 25.00 -2.34 -15.83
CA VAL A 7 25.83 -2.84 -14.73
C VAL A 7 25.26 -4.19 -14.30
N PRO A 8 26.06 -5.29 -14.34
CA PRO A 8 25.59 -6.59 -13.89
C PRO A 8 25.34 -6.56 -12.37
N SER A 9 24.12 -6.88 -11.92
CA SER A 9 23.84 -6.98 -10.49
C SER A 9 24.23 -8.36 -9.96
N VAL A 10 25.07 -8.36 -8.93
CA VAL A 10 25.54 -9.57 -8.23
C VAL A 10 24.74 -9.70 -6.94
N SER A 11 23.51 -10.20 -7.01
CA SER A 11 22.84 -10.81 -5.85
C SER A 11 21.55 -11.53 -6.30
N SER A 12 21.27 -12.67 -5.70
CA SER A 12 20.11 -13.52 -5.98
C SER A 12 18.77 -12.94 -5.50
N SER A 13 18.75 -11.70 -4.98
CA SER A 13 17.55 -10.97 -4.61
C SER A 13 17.23 -9.94 -5.71
N VAL A 14 16.04 -10.07 -6.31
CA VAL A 14 15.54 -9.10 -7.29
C VAL A 14 15.45 -7.72 -6.61
N SER A 15 16.14 -6.71 -7.16
CA SER A 15 16.19 -5.35 -6.60
C SER A 15 14.78 -4.79 -6.30
N PRO A 16 14.51 -4.20 -5.12
CA PRO A 16 13.22 -3.59 -4.82
C PRO A 16 12.78 -2.58 -5.88
N LEU A 17 13.76 -1.89 -6.47
CA LEU A 17 13.59 -0.92 -7.54
C LEU A 17 12.95 -1.53 -8.79
N SER A 18 13.51 -2.65 -9.29
CA SER A 18 13.00 -3.33 -10.48
C SER A 18 11.63 -3.95 -10.23
N GLN A 19 11.39 -4.49 -9.03
CA GLN A 19 10.08 -5.03 -8.64
C GLN A 19 9.01 -3.95 -8.63
N SER A 20 9.29 -2.78 -8.05
CA SER A 20 8.33 -1.68 -7.97
C SER A 20 8.08 -1.06 -9.34
N PHE A 21 9.10 -1.00 -10.18
CA PHE A 21 8.98 -0.59 -11.57
C PHE A 21 8.08 -1.55 -12.36
N ASP A 22 8.32 -2.87 -12.28
CA ASP A 22 7.50 -3.88 -12.95
C ASP A 22 6.05 -3.88 -12.45
N SER A 23 5.85 -3.73 -11.14
CA SER A 23 4.51 -3.63 -10.52
C SER A 23 3.74 -2.41 -11.03
N THR A 24 4.42 -1.27 -11.19
CA THR A 24 3.81 -0.05 -11.72
C THR A 24 3.43 -0.23 -13.18
N ILE A 25 4.36 -0.73 -14.01
CA ILE A 25 4.09 -0.99 -15.44
C ILE A 25 2.89 -1.92 -15.63
N LYS A 26 2.80 -2.98 -14.82
CA LYS A 26 1.67 -3.93 -14.84
C LYS A 26 0.35 -3.25 -14.46
N LYS A 27 0.33 -2.47 -13.38
CA LYS A 27 -0.88 -1.77 -12.90
C LYS A 27 -1.45 -0.84 -13.96
N TYR A 28 -0.60 -0.09 -14.66
CA TYR A 28 -1.02 0.89 -15.66
C TYR A 28 -1.06 0.33 -17.09
N SER A 29 -0.84 -0.98 -17.27
CA SER A 29 -0.81 -1.64 -18.58
C SER A 29 0.13 -0.97 -19.60
N ILE A 30 1.27 -0.46 -19.13
CA ILE A 30 2.24 0.25 -19.98
C ILE A 30 3.03 -0.79 -20.78
N SER A 31 2.94 -0.75 -22.10
CA SER A 31 3.74 -1.63 -22.95
C SER A 31 5.21 -1.21 -22.97
N ALA A 32 6.14 -2.16 -22.85
CA ALA A 32 7.58 -1.90 -22.97
C ALA A 32 7.94 -1.27 -24.32
N LYS A 33 7.23 -1.64 -25.41
CA LYS A 33 7.37 -1.03 -26.73
C LYS A 33 6.99 0.46 -26.74
N LYS A 34 5.85 0.81 -26.13
CA LYS A 34 5.40 2.21 -26.02
C LYS A 34 6.35 3.04 -25.15
N LEU A 35 6.80 2.46 -24.03
CA LEU A 35 7.75 3.12 -23.16
C LEU A 35 9.10 3.30 -23.84
N SER A 36 9.54 2.33 -24.64
CA SER A 36 10.76 2.42 -25.45
C SER A 36 10.69 3.57 -26.46
N SER A 37 9.56 3.73 -27.17
CA SER A 37 9.40 4.86 -28.10
C SER A 37 9.39 6.21 -27.40
N GLU A 38 8.77 6.30 -26.23
CA GLU A 38 8.67 7.55 -25.47
C GLU A 38 10.03 7.98 -24.88
N THR A 39 10.79 7.02 -24.35
CA THR A 39 11.98 7.31 -23.53
C THR A 39 13.29 7.17 -24.29
N ARG A 40 13.25 6.62 -25.50
CA ARG A 40 14.42 6.20 -26.31
C ARG A 40 15.33 5.19 -25.61
N VAL A 41 14.84 4.51 -24.58
CA VAL A 41 15.49 3.37 -23.95
C VAL A 41 15.05 2.11 -24.68
N SER A 42 15.98 1.22 -25.05
CA SER A 42 15.61 0.04 -25.83
C SER A 42 14.67 -0.89 -25.06
N GLU A 43 13.70 -1.49 -25.76
CA GLU A 43 12.76 -2.45 -25.18
C GLU A 43 13.44 -3.63 -24.47
N ASN A 44 14.59 -4.08 -25.00
CA ASN A 44 15.39 -5.12 -24.36
C ASN A 44 15.95 -4.66 -23.01
N HIS A 45 16.47 -3.43 -22.93
CA HIS A 45 17.00 -2.88 -21.68
C HIS A 45 15.88 -2.69 -20.64
N ILE A 46 14.70 -2.21 -21.06
CA ILE A 46 13.52 -2.13 -20.18
C ILE A 46 13.11 -3.51 -19.67
N SER A 47 13.12 -4.52 -20.54
CA SER A 47 12.72 -5.89 -20.17
C SER A 47 13.70 -6.54 -19.19
N GLU A 48 15.00 -6.35 -19.39
CA GLU A 48 16.04 -6.88 -18.49
C GLU A 48 16.01 -6.17 -17.14
N PHE A 49 15.78 -4.85 -17.11
CA PHE A 49 15.59 -4.09 -15.87
C PHE A 49 14.35 -4.57 -15.10
N ARG A 50 13.19 -4.74 -15.77
CA ARG A 50 11.97 -5.27 -15.15
C ARG A 50 12.16 -6.65 -14.51
N ARG A 51 13.02 -7.47 -15.10
CA ARG A 51 13.36 -8.82 -14.59
C ARG A 51 14.44 -8.79 -13.51
N GLY A 52 14.98 -7.61 -13.18
CA GLY A 52 16.08 -7.44 -12.23
C GLY A 52 17.42 -8.00 -12.70
N LYS A 53 17.58 -8.26 -14.01
CA LYS A 53 18.82 -8.80 -14.57
C LYS A 53 19.89 -7.73 -14.81
N CYS A 54 19.47 -6.47 -14.87
CA CYS A 54 20.36 -5.33 -14.93
C CYS A 54 19.82 -4.18 -14.09
N ASP A 55 20.73 -3.39 -13.54
CA ASP A 55 20.38 -2.09 -12.97
C ASP A 55 20.44 -1.00 -14.04
N VAL A 56 19.72 0.08 -13.78
CA VAL A 56 19.68 1.28 -14.62
C VAL A 56 20.32 2.45 -13.88
N SER A 57 20.98 3.35 -14.61
CA SER A 57 21.45 4.60 -14.00
C SER A 57 20.27 5.47 -13.58
N THR A 58 20.48 6.36 -12.61
CA THR A 58 19.48 7.34 -12.16
C THR A 58 18.90 8.16 -13.31
N THR A 59 19.73 8.50 -14.30
CA THR A 59 19.31 9.22 -15.52
C THR A 59 18.40 8.40 -16.42
N VAL A 60 18.67 7.10 -16.59
CA VAL A 60 17.79 6.20 -17.34
C VAL A 60 16.49 5.96 -16.58
N LEU A 61 16.58 5.75 -15.27
CA LEU A 61 15.40 5.59 -14.40
C LEU A 61 14.48 6.82 -14.48
N SER A 62 15.02 8.03 -14.36
CA SER A 62 14.22 9.26 -14.47
C SER A 62 13.48 9.34 -15.79
N LYS A 63 14.17 9.07 -16.92
CA LYS A 63 13.53 9.04 -18.24
C LYS A 63 12.41 8.01 -18.31
N LEU A 64 12.61 6.82 -17.75
CA LEU A 64 11.59 5.79 -17.71
C LEU A 64 10.37 6.23 -16.88
N LEU A 65 10.58 6.84 -15.72
CA LEU A 65 9.50 7.34 -14.88
C LEU A 65 8.73 8.49 -15.53
N ASP A 66 9.44 9.42 -16.18
CA ASP A 66 8.81 10.53 -16.91
C ASP A 66 8.02 10.01 -18.12
N GLY A 67 8.56 9.03 -18.86
CA GLY A 67 7.83 8.38 -19.95
C GLY A 67 6.59 7.60 -19.46
N MET A 68 6.66 6.98 -18.29
CA MET A 68 5.50 6.33 -17.69
C MET A 68 4.42 7.33 -17.31
N GLU A 69 4.80 8.48 -16.74
CA GLU A 69 3.87 9.55 -16.38
C GLU A 69 3.17 10.14 -17.62
N THR A 70 3.91 10.34 -18.71
CA THR A 70 3.35 10.80 -19.98
C THR A 70 2.36 9.79 -20.58
N LEU A 71 2.67 8.49 -20.51
CA LEU A 71 1.81 7.43 -21.05
C LEU A 71 0.60 7.13 -20.15
N ALA A 72 0.76 7.30 -18.84
CA ALA A 72 -0.27 7.04 -17.84
C ALA A 72 -0.05 7.96 -16.63
N PRO A 73 -0.76 9.12 -16.57
CA PRO A 73 -0.66 10.04 -15.44
C PRO A 73 -0.94 9.36 -14.10
N GLY A 74 -0.12 9.65 -13.09
CA GLY A 74 -0.14 9.01 -11.78
C GLY A 74 0.72 7.74 -11.66
N ALA A 75 1.34 7.27 -12.74
CA ALA A 75 2.25 6.12 -12.70
C ALA A 75 3.51 6.42 -11.89
N LYS A 76 4.09 7.62 -12.01
CA LYS A 76 5.29 8.01 -11.26
C LYS A 76 5.01 8.12 -9.76
N GLN A 77 3.85 8.68 -9.40
CA GLN A 77 3.41 8.77 -8.01
C GLN A 77 3.23 7.37 -7.39
N TYR A 78 2.60 6.45 -8.12
CA TYR A 78 2.42 5.08 -7.64
C TYR A 78 3.74 4.33 -7.48
N PHE A 79 4.69 4.54 -8.40
CA PHE A 79 6.04 4.00 -8.25
C PHE A 79 6.72 4.52 -6.97
N CYS A 80 6.67 5.82 -6.72
CA CYS A 80 7.20 6.41 -5.49
C CYS A 80 6.53 5.83 -4.24
N TYR A 81 5.21 5.66 -4.25
CA TYR A 81 4.47 5.01 -3.17
C TYR A 81 4.99 3.60 -2.85
N LEU A 82 5.28 2.79 -3.88
CA LEU A 82 5.87 1.45 -3.69
C LEU A 82 7.30 1.52 -3.13
N MET A 83 8.10 2.50 -3.57
CA MET A 83 9.46 2.71 -3.10
C MET A 83 9.55 3.22 -1.66
N SER A 84 8.56 3.97 -1.20
CA SER A 84 8.45 4.43 0.18
C SER A 84 8.08 3.31 1.18
N GLY A 85 8.16 2.04 0.78
CA GLY A 85 7.86 0.91 1.66
C GLY A 85 6.38 0.76 2.01
N HIS A 86 5.48 1.54 1.41
CA HIS A 86 4.04 1.38 1.53
C HIS A 86 3.52 0.22 0.66
N GLN A 87 4.28 -0.88 0.59
CA GLN A 87 3.62 -2.17 0.43
C GLN A 87 2.63 -2.28 1.58
N GLN A 88 1.37 -2.61 1.29
CA GLN A 88 0.31 -2.82 2.29
C GLN A 88 0.66 -4.03 3.19
N SER A 89 1.70 -3.91 4.00
CA SER A 89 2.32 -4.96 4.79
C SER A 89 2.99 -4.43 6.05
N SER A 90 2.79 -3.17 6.44
CA SER A 90 2.83 -2.88 7.87
C SER A 90 1.44 -3.21 8.40
N SER A 91 1.34 -4.18 9.32
CA SER A 91 0.07 -4.43 9.99
C SER A 91 -0.43 -3.11 10.58
N LEU A 92 -1.74 -2.88 10.69
CA LEU A 92 -2.28 -1.68 11.34
C LEU A 92 -1.63 -1.41 12.71
N LYS A 93 -1.14 -2.46 13.38
CA LYS A 93 -0.39 -2.35 14.63
C LYS A 93 0.95 -1.61 14.48
N GLN A 94 1.71 -1.86 13.42
CA GLN A 94 2.99 -1.17 13.18
C GLN A 94 2.76 0.30 12.85
N SER A 95 1.77 0.61 12.01
CA SER A 95 1.39 1.99 11.72
C SER A 95 0.91 2.74 12.96
N LEU A 96 0.12 2.10 13.84
CA LEU A 96 -0.32 2.73 15.10
C LEU A 96 0.83 3.01 16.07
N VAL A 97 1.80 2.09 16.17
CA VAL A 97 3.00 2.28 17.02
C VAL A 97 3.85 3.44 16.52
N GLU A 98 4.05 3.54 15.20
CA GLU A 98 4.78 4.66 14.60
C GLU A 98 4.08 6.00 14.84
N ILE A 99 2.75 6.06 14.70
CA ILE A 99 1.95 7.25 14.99
C ILE A 99 2.10 7.68 16.45
N ILE A 100 2.02 6.73 17.39
CA ILE A 100 2.17 7.03 18.84
C ILE A 100 3.56 7.59 19.17
N GLN A 101 4.60 7.17 18.45
CA GLN A 101 5.97 7.62 18.72
C GLN A 101 6.26 9.06 18.28
N VAL A 102 5.53 9.57 17.29
CA VAL A 102 5.75 10.92 16.74
C VAL A 102 4.71 11.95 17.16
N ALA A 103 3.57 11.49 17.69
CA ALA A 103 2.50 12.36 18.15
C ALA A 103 2.92 13.19 19.38
N ASP A 104 2.42 14.42 19.45
CA ASP A 104 2.58 15.26 20.64
C ASP A 104 1.58 14.92 21.75
N GLU A 105 1.69 15.59 22.90
CA GLU A 105 0.87 15.29 24.08
C GLU A 105 -0.63 15.49 23.82
N ASP A 106 -1.01 16.54 23.09
CA ASP A 106 -2.41 16.85 22.78
C ASP A 106 -2.98 15.82 21.79
N GLU A 107 -2.23 15.46 20.75
CA GLU A 107 -2.60 14.43 19.78
C GLU A 107 -2.76 13.05 20.44
N LEU A 108 -1.91 12.72 21.41
CA LEU A 108 -2.01 11.47 22.18
C LEU A 108 -3.26 11.44 23.06
N LEU A 109 -3.59 12.55 23.73
CA LEU A 109 -4.79 12.66 24.57
C LEU A 109 -6.06 12.53 23.73
N ASP A 110 -6.11 13.15 22.56
CA ASP A 110 -7.23 13.03 21.64
C ASP A 110 -7.40 11.59 21.13
N ALA A 111 -6.29 10.95 20.76
CA ALA A 111 -6.30 9.54 20.33
C ALA A 111 -6.81 8.62 21.46
N MET A 112 -6.37 8.83 22.70
CA MET A 112 -6.86 8.09 23.86
C MET A 112 -8.36 8.28 24.06
N GLY A 113 -8.87 9.50 23.94
CA GLY A 113 -10.29 9.81 24.03
C GLY A 113 -11.12 9.08 22.95
N ALA A 114 -10.64 9.11 21.71
CA ALA A 114 -11.29 8.41 20.59
C ALA A 114 -11.33 6.89 20.80
N ILE A 115 -10.22 6.29 21.25
CA ILE A 115 -10.13 4.86 21.56
C ILE A 115 -11.08 4.48 22.70
N ALA A 116 -11.07 5.24 23.79
CA ALA A 116 -11.94 5.01 24.94
C ALA A 116 -13.43 5.10 24.54
N ASN A 117 -13.80 6.10 23.74
CA ASN A 117 -15.15 6.22 23.20
C ASN A 117 -15.51 5.01 22.33
N ARG A 118 -14.61 4.55 21.45
CA ARG A 118 -14.85 3.36 20.63
C ARG A 118 -15.13 2.11 21.48
N PHE A 119 -14.36 1.88 22.54
CA PHE A 119 -14.60 0.75 23.45
C PHE A 119 -15.93 0.87 24.20
N ARG A 120 -16.34 2.08 24.60
CA ARG A 120 -17.65 2.31 25.22
C ARG A 120 -18.79 1.90 24.28
N HIS A 121 -18.72 2.28 23.01
CA HIS A 121 -19.71 1.88 22.01
C HIS A 121 -19.73 0.37 21.80
N LEU A 122 -18.57 -0.28 21.69
CA LEU A 122 -18.49 -1.74 21.53
C LEU A 122 -19.05 -2.51 22.73
N ARG A 123 -18.86 -2.00 23.96
CA ARG A 123 -19.45 -2.62 25.16
C ARG A 123 -20.95 -2.37 25.28
N ALA A 124 -21.45 -1.21 24.83
CA ALA A 124 -22.88 -0.92 24.84
C ALA A 124 -23.67 -1.91 23.96
N PHE A 125 -23.09 -2.36 22.84
CA PHE A 125 -23.69 -3.42 22.02
C PHE A 125 -23.73 -4.80 22.71
N GLY A 126 -22.86 -5.07 23.68
CA GLY A 126 -22.87 -6.33 24.45
C GLY A 126 -23.90 -6.38 25.59
N VAL A 127 -24.51 -5.26 25.97
CA VAL A 127 -25.53 -5.18 27.04
C VAL A 127 -26.95 -5.17 26.47
N ALA A 128 -27.13 -4.70 25.22
CA ALA A 128 -28.44 -4.65 24.57
C ALA A 128 -29.04 -6.04 24.25
N GLU A 129 -28.21 -7.09 24.13
CA GLU A 129 -28.72 -8.46 23.88
C GLU A 129 -29.26 -9.14 25.14
N SER A 130 -28.79 -8.80 26.35
CA SER A 130 -29.24 -9.47 27.59
C SER A 130 -30.56 -8.94 28.14
N GLU A 131 -30.94 -7.69 27.83
CA GLU A 131 -32.25 -7.15 28.20
C GLU A 131 -33.39 -7.67 27.31
N TYR A 132 -33.08 -8.12 26.10
CA TYR A 132 -34.09 -8.67 25.18
C TYR A 132 -34.53 -10.08 25.58
N GLU A 133 -33.62 -10.93 26.11
CA GLU A 133 -33.97 -12.27 26.60
C GLU A 133 -34.75 -12.25 27.93
N SER A 134 -34.48 -11.30 28.83
CA SER A 134 -35.28 -11.16 30.06
C SER A 134 -36.72 -10.68 29.77
N SER A 135 -36.90 -9.84 28.76
CA SER A 135 -38.22 -9.31 28.38
C SER A 135 -39.13 -10.35 27.72
N THR A 136 -38.56 -11.30 26.95
CA THR A 136 -39.32 -12.39 26.32
C THR A 136 -39.70 -13.49 27.32
N HIS A 137 -38.80 -13.84 28.25
CA HIS A 137 -39.10 -14.86 29.27
C HIS A 137 -40.21 -14.42 30.24
N LEU A 138 -40.26 -13.13 30.61
CA LEU A 138 -41.30 -12.59 31.48
C LEU A 138 -42.69 -12.50 30.81
N LYS A 139 -42.72 -12.27 29.48
CA LYS A 139 -43.95 -12.28 28.69
C LYS A 139 -44.50 -13.70 28.49
N LEU A 140 -43.62 -14.70 28.34
CA LEU A 140 -44.02 -16.09 28.17
C LEU A 140 -44.59 -16.71 29.46
N LEU A 141 -44.09 -16.29 30.63
CA LEU A 141 -44.61 -16.77 31.92
C LEU A 141 -46.02 -16.23 32.23
N LYS A 142 -46.34 -14.99 31.81
CA LYS A 142 -47.68 -14.40 32.02
C LYS A 142 -48.75 -14.97 31.08
N ALA A 143 -48.37 -15.53 29.93
CA ALA A 143 -49.32 -16.11 28.97
C ALA A 143 -49.74 -17.56 29.28
N LYS A 144 -49.09 -18.24 30.24
CA LYS A 144 -49.43 -19.63 30.62
C LYS A 144 -50.40 -19.73 31.82
N HIS A 145 -50.89 -18.61 32.34
CA HIS A 145 -51.78 -18.56 33.51
C HIS A 145 -53.14 -17.88 33.23
N LEU A 146 -53.52 -17.72 31.97
CA LEU A 146 -54.91 -17.49 31.54
C LEU A 146 -55.41 -18.71 30.76
#